data_AF-A0A7C1HGP5-F1
#
_entry.id   AF-A0A7C1HGP5-F1
#
_cell.length_a   1.000
_cell.length_b   1.000
_cell.length_c   1.000
_cell.angle_alpha   90.00
_cell.angle_beta   90.00
_cell.angle_gamma   90.00
#
_symmetry.space_group_name_H-M   'P 1'
#
loop_
_entity.id
_entity.type
_entity.pdbx_description
1 polymer ?
#
loop_
_entity_poly.entity_id
_entity_poly.type
_entity_poly.pdbx_seq_one_letter_code
_entity_poly.pdbx_strand_id
1 'polypeptide(L)' 'MATAVRISEELVSEARRFGRIDRRSLAGQIEHWARLGKCAEENTDLLI' A
#
# COMPACT_ATOMS: atom_id res chain seq x y z
N MET A 1 2.22 18.05 -1.08
CA MET A 1 0.78 18.24 -1.42
C MET A 1 0.11 16.88 -1.35
N ALA A 2 -1.11 16.82 -0.82
CA ALA A 2 -1.91 15.59 -0.78
C ALA A 2 -3.00 15.68 -1.85
N THR A 3 -3.12 14.63 -2.66
CA THR A 3 -4.20 14.48 -3.65
C THR A 3 -5.18 13.42 -3.13
N ALA A 4 -6.47 13.77 -3.07
CA ALA A 4 -7.49 12.80 -2.67
C ALA A 4 -7.75 11.81 -3.80
N VAL A 5 -7.64 10.51 -3.50
CA VAL A 5 -7.94 9.41 -4.43
C VAL A 5 -8.97 8.51 -3.78
N ARG A 6 -10.00 8.10 -4.53
CA ARG A 6 -10.98 7.11 -4.07
C ARG A 6 -10.43 5.71 -4.30
N ILE A 7 -10.56 4.86 -3.29
CA ILE A 7 -10.15 3.45 -3.32
C ILE A 7 -11.28 2.58 -2.77
N SER A 8 -11.19 1.26 -2.96
CA SER A 8 -12.21 0.33 -2.46
C SER A 8 -12.23 0.28 -0.94
N GLU A 9 -13.42 0.06 -0.37
CA GLU A 9 -13.59 -0.17 1.07
C GLU A 9 -12.80 -1.40 1.57
N GLU A 10 -12.69 -2.42 0.72
CA GLU A 10 -11.89 -3.61 0.99
C GLU A 10 -10.41 -3.26 1.22
N LEU A 11 -9.81 -2.47 0.32
CA LEU A 11 -8.42 -2.04 0.48
C LEU A 11 -8.22 -1.20 1.74
N VAL A 12 -9.20 -0.33 2.07
CA VAL A 12 -9.17 0.46 3.31
C VAL A 12 -9.22 -0.43 4.55
N SER A 13 -10.09 -1.44 4.55
CA SER A 13 -10.23 -2.40 5.64
C SER A 13 -8.93 -3.16 5.89
N GLU A 14 -8.34 -3.72 4.84
CA GLU A 14 -7.09 -4.48 4.92
C GLU A 14 -5.92 -3.58 5.33
N ALA A 15 -5.77 -2.40 4.72
CA ALA A 15 -4.71 -1.46 5.08
C ALA A 15 -4.81 -0.99 6.54
N ARG A 16 -6.03 -0.84 7.09
CA ARG A 16 -6.21 -0.52 8.51
C ARG A 16 -5.80 -1.67 9.41
N ARG A 17 -6.14 -2.91 9.03
CA ARG A 17 -5.78 -4.12 9.78
C ARG A 17 -4.27 -4.31 9.83
N PHE A 18 -3.61 -4.34 8.67
CA PHE A 18 -2.17 -4.54 8.57
C PHE A 18 -1.38 -3.33 9.09
N GLY A 19 -1.86 -2.11 8.85
CA GLY A 19 -1.23 -0.89 9.37
C GLY A 19 -1.17 -0.89 10.90
N ARG A 20 -2.19 -1.37 11.60
CA ARG A 20 -2.15 -1.51 13.08
C ARG A 20 -1.08 -2.48 13.56
N ILE A 21 -0.92 -3.61 12.87
CA ILE A 21 0.09 -4.64 13.20
C ILE A 21 1.49 -4.07 12.98
N ASP A 22 1.70 -3.41 11.84
CA ASP A 22 2.99 -2.88 11.42
C ASP A 22 3.30 -1.48 11.98
N ARG A 23 2.46 -0.98 12.89
CA ARG A 23 2.56 0.37 13.49
C ARG A 23 2.62 1.50 12.44
N ARG A 24 1.88 1.37 11.35
CA ARG A 24 1.69 2.39 10.31
C ARG A 24 0.29 3.01 10.37
N SER A 25 0.18 4.26 9.94
CA SER A 25 -1.12 4.88 9.69
C SER A 25 -1.80 4.20 8.49
N LEU A 26 -3.12 4.41 8.30
CA LEU A 26 -3.83 3.91 7.12
C LEU A 26 -3.16 4.36 5.82
N ALA A 27 -2.88 5.66 5.71
CA ALA A 27 -2.18 6.23 4.55
C ALA A 27 -0.76 5.65 4.41
N GLY A 28 -0.03 5.52 5.53
CA GLY A 28 1.32 4.95 5.52
C GLY A 28 1.37 3.49 5.09
N GLN A 29 0.36 2.70 5.45
CA GLN A 29 0.24 1.31 4.98
C GLN A 29 -0.06 1.25 3.47
N ILE A 30 -0.96 2.11 2.98
CA ILE A 30 -1.27 2.19 1.54
C ILE A 30 -0.04 2.64 0.74
N GLU A 31 0.69 3.66 1.21
CA GLU A 31 1.93 4.10 0.58
C GLU A 31 2.99 3.00 0.56
N HIS A 32 3.10 2.23 1.64
CA HIS A 32 4.03 1.11 1.71
C HIS A 32 3.74 0.05 0.64
N TRP A 33 2.48 -0.37 0.51
CA TRP A 33 2.08 -1.31 -0.54
C TRP A 33 2.23 -0.73 -1.95
N ALA A 34 1.90 0.55 -2.16
CA ALA A 34 2.11 1.19 -3.46
C ALA A 34 3.59 1.21 -3.87
N ARG A 35 4.50 1.46 -2.92
CA ARG A 35 5.95 1.39 -3.18
C ARG A 35 6.40 -0.03 -3.48
N LEU A 36 5.92 -1.02 -2.74
CA LEU A 36 6.21 -2.44 -3.00
C LEU A 36 5.73 -2.87 -4.38
N GLY A 37 4.49 -2.52 -4.77
CA GLY A 37 3.94 -2.82 -6.09
C GLY A 37 4.76 -2.18 -7.21
N LYS A 38 5.13 -0.90 -7.06
CA LYS A 38 6.03 -0.23 -8.00
C LYS A 38 7.37 -0.94 -8.13
N CYS A 39 8.00 -1.31 -7.01
CA CYS A 39 9.27 -2.05 -7.05
C CYS A 39 9.13 -3.41 -7.73
N ALA A 40 8.02 -4.12 -7.51
CA ALA A 40 7.74 -5.40 -8.15
C ALA A 40 7.54 -5.26 -9.67
N GLU A 41 6.88 -4.17 -10.11
CA GLU A 41 6.72 -3.87 -11.54
C GLU A 41 8.05 -3.47 -12.20
N GLU A 42 8.89 -2.69 -11.51
CA GLU A 42 10.18 -2.20 -12.03
C GLU A 42 11.28 -3.27 -12.07
N ASN A 43 11.16 -4.35 -11.28
CA ASN A 43 12.14 -5.43 -11.19
C ASN A 43 11.49 -6.78 -11.53
N THR A 44 10.92 -6.88 -12.73
CA THR A 44 10.22 -8.09 -13.21
C THR A 44 11.16 -9.32 -13.27
N ASP A 45 12.47 -9.10 -13.29
CA ASP A 45 13.54 -10.10 -13.27
C ASP A 45 13.73 -10.79 -11.90
N LEU A 46 13.24 -10.19 -10.80
CA LEU A 46 13.27 -10.80 -9.48
C LEU A 46 12.05 -11.71 -9.20
N LEU A 47 11.05 -11.70 -10.08
CA LEU A 47 9.79 -12.45 -9.94
C LEU A 47 9.78 -13.80 -10.69
N ILE A 48 10.91 -14.17 -11.30
CA ILE A 48 11.14 -15.47 -11.97
C ILE A 48 12.01 -16.40 -11.15
#